data_AF-A0A1I5IJD3-F1
#
_entry.id   AF-A0A1I5IJD3-F1
#
_cell.length_a   1.000
_cell.length_b   1.000
_cell.length_c   1.000
_cell.angle_alpha   90.00
_cell.angle_beta   90.00
_cell.angle_gamma   90.00
#
_symmetry.space_group_name_H-M   'P 1'
#
loop_
_entity.id
_entity.type
_entity.pdbx_description
1 polymer ?
#
loop_
_entity_poly.entity_id
_entity_poly.type
_entity_poly.pdbx_seq_one_letter_code
_entity_poly.pdbx_strand_id
1 'polypeptide(L)'
;MRHRLNRGGDRALNKAIHVIATTRMRDCPTTRAYVARRTAQGKRPQEIRRCLKRYIARQLYRTLTRTMAEAPGAGRSDEPAPSEALDNT
;
A
#
# COMPACT_ATOMS: atom_id res chain seq x y z
N MET A 1 29.34 -3.20 -13.03
CA MET A 1 27.97 -2.62 -12.91
C MET A 1 27.06 -3.66 -12.26
N ARG A 2 26.49 -3.44 -11.07
CA ARG A 2 25.60 -4.41 -10.40
C ARG A 2 24.13 -4.08 -10.66
N HIS A 3 23.47 -4.84 -11.55
CA HIS A 3 22.04 -4.72 -11.81
C HIS A 3 21.25 -5.64 -10.87
N ARG A 4 20.55 -5.07 -9.88
CA ARG A 4 19.61 -5.85 -9.05
C ARG A 4 18.26 -5.95 -9.77
N LEU A 5 18.12 -6.96 -10.64
CA LEU A 5 16.89 -7.22 -11.38
C LEU A 5 15.97 -8.13 -10.54
N ASN A 6 15.03 -7.55 -9.81
CA ASN A 6 13.99 -8.33 -9.11
C ASN A 6 12.93 -8.81 -10.12
N ARG A 7 12.95 -10.09 -10.52
CA ARG A 7 11.99 -10.65 -11.50
C ARG A 7 10.59 -10.93 -10.92
N GLY A 8 10.48 -11.27 -9.63
CA GLY A 8 9.23 -11.73 -9.00
C GLY A 8 8.44 -10.69 -8.19
N GLY A 9 8.65 -9.38 -8.39
CA GLY A 9 7.91 -8.34 -7.65
C GLY A 9 6.90 -7.61 -8.53
N ASP A 10 5.83 -7.09 -7.94
CA ASP A 10 4.85 -6.27 -8.64
C ASP A 10 5.50 -4.98 -9.18
N ARG A 11 5.70 -4.93 -10.49
CA ARG A 11 6.33 -3.80 -11.18
C ARG A 11 5.40 -2.59 -11.24
N ALA A 12 4.09 -2.80 -11.35
CA ALA A 12 3.10 -1.74 -11.41
C ALA A 12 3.03 -1.01 -10.05
N LEU A 13 2.91 -1.75 -8.95
CA LEU A 13 2.93 -1.20 -7.59
C LEU A 13 4.23 -0.44 -7.30
N ASN A 14 5.38 -1.02 -7.63
CA ASN A 14 6.67 -0.37 -7.42
C ASN A 14 6.83 0.92 -8.25
N LYS A 15 6.28 0.94 -9.48
CA LYS A 15 6.21 2.14 -10.32
C LYS A 15 5.28 3.19 -9.69
N ALA A 16 4.09 2.79 -9.25
CA ALA A 16 3.14 3.70 -8.60
C ALA A 16 3.73 4.35 -7.34
N ILE A 17 4.34 3.56 -6.45
CA ILE A 17 5.03 4.08 -5.25
C ILE A 17 6.15 5.05 -5.64
N HIS A 18 6.88 4.76 -6.73
CA HIS A 18 7.90 5.68 -7.22
C HIS A 18 7.32 7.01 -7.71
N VAL A 19 6.24 6.97 -8.49
CA VAL A 19 5.55 8.17 -8.99
C VAL A 19 5.02 8.99 -7.83
N ILE A 20 4.29 8.37 -6.90
CA ILE A 20 3.76 9.04 -5.70
C ILE A 20 4.89 9.73 -4.91
N ALA A 21 6.01 9.04 -4.68
CA ALA A 21 7.14 9.63 -3.97
C ALA A 21 7.71 10.85 -4.69
N THR A 22 7.85 10.79 -6.02
CA THR A 22 8.36 11.90 -6.83
C THR A 22 7.40 13.09 -6.82
N THR A 23 6.11 12.86 -7.02
CA THR A 23 5.07 13.91 -6.98
C THR A 23 5.01 14.56 -5.60
N ARG A 24 4.98 13.76 -4.51
CA ARG A 24 4.98 14.30 -3.14
C ARG A 24 6.21 15.15 -2.83
N MET A 25 7.39 14.79 -3.33
CA MET A 25 8.59 15.59 -3.13
C MET A 25 8.55 16.95 -3.84
N ARG A 26 7.81 17.06 -4.95
CA ARG A 26 7.64 18.31 -5.70
C ARG A 26 6.56 19.19 -5.10
N ASP A 27 5.37 18.62 -4.89
CA ASP A 27 4.15 19.41 -4.73
C ASP A 27 3.59 19.39 -3.31
N CYS A 28 4.03 18.45 -2.46
CA CYS A 28 3.45 18.29 -1.12
C CYS A 28 4.29 19.02 -0.04
N PRO A 29 3.76 20.06 0.62
CA PRO A 29 4.49 20.84 1.63
C PRO A 29 4.97 19.99 2.80
N THR A 30 4.16 19.03 3.26
CA THR A 30 4.50 18.13 4.38
C THR A 30 5.69 17.23 4.03
N THR A 31 5.76 16.77 2.78
CA THR A 31 6.88 15.94 2.30
C THR A 31 8.13 16.80 2.12
N ARG A 32 8.01 18.06 1.68
CA ARG A 32 9.14 19.00 1.62
C ARG A 32 9.72 19.27 3.00
N ALA A 33 8.88 19.51 4.01
CA ALA A 33 9.32 19.66 5.40
C ALA A 33 10.02 18.40 5.92
N TYR A 34 9.48 17.21 5.61
CA TYR A 34 10.14 15.94 5.93
C TYR A 34 11.51 15.81 5.26
N VAL A 35 11.63 16.17 3.98
CA VAL A 35 12.90 16.14 3.25
C VAL A 35 13.89 17.10 3.89
N ALA A 36 13.50 18.35 4.14
CA ALA A 36 14.36 19.35 4.80
C ALA A 36 14.89 18.86 6.15
N ARG A 37 14.01 18.31 7.00
CA ARG A 37 14.40 17.73 8.30
C ARG A 37 15.40 16.58 8.13
N ARG A 38 15.23 15.72 7.12
CA ARG A 38 16.14 14.58 6.90
C ARG A 38 17.46 15.00 6.26
N THR A 39 17.46 16.04 5.45
CA THR A 39 18.66 16.68 4.93
C THR A 39 19.47 17.30 6.06
N ALA A 40 18.82 17.99 7.00
CA ALA A 40 19.47 18.55 8.19
C ALA A 40 20.11 17.47 9.09
N GLN A 41 19.58 16.24 9.06
CA GLN A 41 20.17 15.07 9.74
C GLN A 41 21.34 14.44 8.96
N GLY A 42 21.84 15.07 7.89
CA GLY A 42 22.97 14.59 7.10
C GLY A 42 22.64 13.45 6.13
N LYS A 43 21.36 13.13 5.90
CA LYS A 43 21.00 12.02 4.98
C LYS A 43 21.14 12.43 3.53
N ARG A 44 21.68 11.53 2.72
CA ARG A 44 21.80 11.73 1.28
C ARG A 44 20.42 11.68 0.62
N PRO A 45 20.18 12.42 -0.48
CA PRO A 45 18.88 12.45 -1.17
C PRO A 45 18.34 11.07 -1.56
N GLN A 46 19.21 10.14 -1.92
CA GLN A 46 18.84 8.75 -2.26
C GLN A 46 18.29 7.99 -1.04
N GLU A 47 18.88 8.22 0.15
CA GLU A 47 18.43 7.62 1.40
C GLU A 47 17.10 8.22 1.86
N ILE A 48 16.93 9.53 1.69
CA ILE A 48 15.67 10.22 1.97
C ILE A 48 14.56 9.66 1.09
N ARG A 49 14.81 9.53 -0.23
CA ARG A 49 13.84 8.94 -1.18
C ARG A 49 13.50 7.50 -0.84
N ARG A 50 14.49 6.69 -0.42
CA ARG A 50 14.27 5.31 0.05
C ARG A 50 13.40 5.28 1.30
N CYS A 51 13.65 6.16 2.27
CA CYS A 51 12.83 6.28 3.48
C CYS A 51 11.39 6.66 3.14
N LEU A 52 11.20 7.61 2.21
CA LEU A 52 9.89 8.06 1.77
C LEU A 52 9.11 6.94 1.08
N LYS A 53 9.71 6.22 0.13
CA LYS A 53 9.07 5.05 -0.51
C LYS A 53 8.64 3.99 0.51
N ARG A 54 9.50 3.71 1.50
CA ARG A 54 9.19 2.75 2.57
C ARG A 54 8.08 3.26 3.51
N TYR A 55 7.98 4.57 3.73
CA TYR A 55 6.88 5.16 4.49
C TYR A 55 5.56 5.04 3.73
N ILE A 56 5.54 5.38 2.44
CA ILE A 56 4.36 5.25 1.57
C ILE A 56 3.89 3.79 1.54
N ALA A 57 4.79 2.84 1.30
CA ALA A 57 4.43 1.41 1.28
C ALA A 57 3.79 0.95 2.59
N ARG A 58 4.33 1.36 3.75
CA ARG A 58 3.75 1.04 5.06
C ARG A 58 2.38 1.69 5.27
N GLN A 59 2.20 2.92 4.82
CA GLN A 59 0.92 3.62 4.90
C GLN A 59 -0.14 2.93 4.03
N LEU A 60 0.22 2.54 2.80
CA LEU A 60 -0.64 1.79 1.90
C LEU A 60 -1.04 0.45 2.50
N TYR A 61 -0.06 -0.34 2.99
CA TYR A 61 -0.34 -1.62 3.64
C TYR A 61 -1.33 -1.47 4.80
N ARG A 62 -1.06 -0.55 5.74
CA ARG A 62 -1.96 -0.31 6.88
C ARG A 62 -3.36 0.13 6.46
N THR A 63 -3.47 0.91 5.39
CA THR A 63 -4.77 1.38 4.87
C THR A 63 -5.53 0.23 4.24
N LEU A 64 -4.88 -0.54 3.36
CA LEU A 64 -5.48 -1.71 2.71
C LEU A 64 -5.91 -2.77 3.73
N THR A 65 -5.03 -3.14 4.68
CA THR A 65 -5.37 -4.10 5.72
C THR A 65 -6.53 -3.62 6.59
N ARG A 66 -6.58 -2.33 6.95
CA ARG A 66 -7.70 -1.76 7.68
C ARG A 66 -8.99 -1.83 6.88
N THR A 67 -8.97 -1.38 5.63
CA THR A 67 -10.14 -1.46 4.73
C THR A 67 -10.63 -2.89 4.54
N MET A 68 -9.71 -3.88 4.46
CA MET A 68 -10.06 -5.30 4.38
C MET A 68 -10.64 -5.84 5.68
N ALA A 69 -10.13 -5.41 6.85
CA ALA A 69 -10.65 -5.82 8.14
C ALA A 69 -12.00 -5.17 8.49
N GLU A 70 -12.23 -3.96 7.99
CA GLU A 70 -13.48 -3.22 8.15
C GLU A 70 -14.57 -3.67 7.20
N ALA A 71 -14.27 -4.49 6.17
CA ALA A 71 -15.27 -5.00 5.24
C ALA A 71 -16.10 -6.13 5.90
N PRO A 72 -17.36 -5.87 6.31
CA PRO A 72 -18.23 -6.93 6.81
C PRO A 72 -18.98 -7.51 5.59
N GLY A 73 -18.68 -8.74 5.20
CA GLY A 73 -19.57 -9.50 4.31
C GLY A 73 -19.06 -9.88 2.92
N ALA A 74 -17.77 -10.16 2.73
CA ALA A 74 -17.35 -10.95 1.57
C ALA A 74 -17.42 -12.46 1.91
N GLY A 75 -18.62 -13.04 1.94
CA GLY A 75 -18.82 -14.49 2.00
C GLY A 75 -19.89 -15.00 2.96
N ARG A 76 -21.18 -14.77 2.64
CA ARG A 76 -22.29 -15.65 3.06
C ARG A 76 -23.24 -15.77 1.86
N SER A 77 -22.82 -16.51 0.84
CA SER A 77 -23.64 -16.83 -0.34
C SER A 77 -23.42 -18.26 -0.87
N ASP A 78 -22.75 -19.12 -0.11
CA ASP A 78 -22.74 -20.57 -0.37
C ASP A 78 -23.45 -21.28 0.78
N GLU A 79 -24.78 -21.29 0.75
CA GLU A 79 -25.57 -22.27 1.49
C GLU A 79 -26.41 -23.04 0.47
N PRO A 80 -26.06 -24.30 0.15
CA PRO A 80 -26.88 -25.14 -0.71
C PRO A 80 -28.15 -25.56 0.06
N ALA A 81 -29.28 -25.51 -0.64
CA ALA A 81 -30.60 -25.81 -0.09
C ALA A 81 -30.66 -27.17 0.63
N PRO A 82 -31.23 -27.25 1.85
CA PRO A 82 -31.83 -28.48 2.33
C PRO A 82 -33.26 -28.58 1.76
N SER A 83 -33.39 -29.52 0.83
CA SER A 83 -34.61 -30.28 0.57
C SER A 83 -35.26 -30.75 1.89
N GLU A 84 -36.59 -30.83 1.91
CA GLU A 84 -37.45 -31.57 2.87
C GLU A 84 -37.73 -30.96 4.27
N ALA A 85 -38.95 -30.40 4.41
CA ALA A 85 -39.94 -30.64 5.48
C ALA A 85 -41.15 -29.72 5.19
N LEU A 86 -42.20 -30.18 4.50
CA LEU A 86 -43.41 -30.77 5.11
C LEU A 86 -43.91 -30.01 6.34
N ASP A 87 -45.01 -29.27 6.17
CA ASP A 87 -46.23 -29.38 6.98
C ASP A 87 -47.28 -28.40 6.40
N ASN A 88 -48.22 -28.87 5.58
CA ASN A 88 -49.46 -29.60 5.89
C ASN A 88 -50.66 -28.64 6.00
N THR A 89 -51.74 -29.07 5.34
CA THR A 89 -53.17 -28.82 5.58
C THR A 89 -53.60 -27.53 6.28
#